data_AF-A0AAW2LCJ9-F1
#
_entry.id   AF-A0AAW2LCJ9-F1
#
_cell.length_a   1.000
_cell.length_b   1.000
_cell.length_c   1.000
_cell.angle_alpha   90.00
_cell.angle_beta   90.00
_cell.angle_gamma   90.00
#
_symmetry.space_group_name_H-M   'P 1'
#
loop_
_entity.id
_entity.type
_entity.pdbx_description
1 polymer ?
#
loop_
_entity_poly.entity_id
_entity_poly.type
_entity_poly.pdbx_seq_one_letter_code
_entity_poly.pdbx_strand_id
1 'polypeptide(L)'
;MGDNHRLSTSEDSNNSITAQASHVHVVVADEERELEAPPAEVSIQIIPSPTESPVRRRRIHKVPRPLRMNNEHVYDPVVLSLGPYHHGRPQFSQVQEFKAEILNRFLSDSAPKNKGFFYNKILERIDEIRSYYEEESTGEFSDEALAEMILLDACFTIYYLQSDYKDYHSLGISIASFMSRDFLMLENQIPMWTIRLLIDLKYGKDKGEAWFCEYLSSLTLGLRG
;
A
#
# COMPACT_ATOMS: atom_id res chain seq x y z
N MET A 1 -13.96 46.30 46.45
CA MET A 1 -13.46 45.85 47.77
C MET A 1 -14.27 44.61 48.17
N GLY A 2 -13.70 43.54 48.71
CA GLY A 2 -12.28 43.27 49.00
C GLY A 2 -12.14 41.84 49.53
N ASP A 3 -10.94 41.29 49.40
CA ASP A 3 -10.56 39.88 49.61
C ASP A 3 -10.87 39.32 51.01
N ASN A 4 -10.99 37.99 51.14
CA ASN A 4 -9.82 37.21 51.61
C ASN A 4 -9.92 35.68 51.56
N HIS A 5 -8.76 35.08 51.84
CA HIS A 5 -8.28 33.76 51.45
C HIS A 5 -8.16 32.79 52.66
N ARG A 6 -8.29 31.48 52.41
CA ARG A 6 -7.34 30.40 52.85
C ARG A 6 -7.65 29.47 54.08
N LEU A 7 -7.45 28.16 53.83
CA LEU A 7 -7.13 26.95 54.66
C LEU A 7 -7.41 26.95 56.19
N SER A 8 -7.88 25.84 56.79
CA SER A 8 -7.05 24.67 57.22
C SER A 8 -7.93 23.55 57.85
N THR A 9 -7.81 22.26 57.45
CA THR A 9 -7.08 21.10 58.06
C THR A 9 -7.51 20.62 59.47
N SER A 10 -7.86 19.33 59.58
CA SER A 10 -7.91 18.41 60.78
C SER A 10 -8.89 17.24 60.47
N GLU A 11 -9.05 16.10 61.17
CA GLU A 11 -8.30 15.19 62.08
C GLU A 11 -9.23 13.96 62.34
N ASP A 12 -8.82 12.77 62.82
CA ASP A 12 -7.60 11.95 62.70
C ASP A 12 -7.90 10.51 63.23
N SER A 13 -7.30 9.45 62.67
CA SER A 13 -7.32 8.08 63.25
C SER A 13 -6.29 7.15 62.59
N ASN A 14 -5.08 6.93 63.13
CA ASN A 14 -4.68 6.21 64.37
C ASN A 14 -4.99 4.70 64.42
N ASN A 15 -3.96 3.87 64.29
CA ASN A 15 -3.39 3.08 65.41
C ASN A 15 -2.11 2.33 64.98
N SER A 16 -0.93 2.64 65.55
CA SER A 16 -0.31 2.01 66.74
C SER A 16 0.27 0.60 66.47
N ILE A 17 1.55 0.46 66.07
CA ILE A 17 2.78 0.43 66.89
C ILE A 17 2.98 -0.85 67.73
N THR A 18 4.02 -1.61 67.35
CA THR A 18 4.96 -2.38 68.20
C THR A 18 6.21 -2.64 67.34
N ALA A 19 7.48 -2.62 67.75
CA ALA A 19 8.29 -2.12 68.87
C ALA A 19 9.76 -2.52 68.49
N GLN A 20 10.80 -1.86 69.02
CA GLN A 20 12.22 -2.03 68.63
C GLN A 20 12.85 -3.36 69.16
N ALA A 21 14.11 -3.78 68.92
CA ALA A 21 15.36 -3.15 68.43
C ALA A 21 16.34 -4.25 67.89
N SER A 22 17.61 -4.07 67.46
CA SER A 22 18.58 -2.94 67.31
C SER A 22 19.74 -3.33 66.35
N HIS A 23 20.73 -2.45 66.15
CA HIS A 23 22.10 -2.67 65.58
C HIS A 23 22.21 -3.26 64.16
N VAL A 24 22.34 -2.45 63.09
CA VAL A 24 23.50 -1.62 62.66
C VAL A 24 24.64 -2.43 62.01
N HIS A 25 24.79 -2.26 60.70
CA HIS A 25 26.09 -1.98 60.09
C HIS A 25 25.90 -1.02 58.92
N VAL A 26 26.59 0.12 58.95
CA VAL A 26 26.72 1.00 57.78
C VAL A 26 27.96 0.57 57.03
N VAL A 27 27.83 0.36 55.73
CA VAL A 27 28.94 0.34 54.79
C VAL A 27 28.57 1.29 53.67
N VAL A 28 29.35 2.36 53.53
CA VAL A 28 29.28 3.22 52.35
C VAL A 28 30.13 2.54 51.28
N ALA A 29 29.49 2.10 50.20
CA ALA A 29 30.15 1.69 48.96
C ALA A 29 29.48 2.48 47.83
N ASP A 30 30.17 3.52 47.39
CA ASP A 30 29.79 4.35 46.24
C ASP A 30 30.63 3.84 45.06
N GLU A 31 30.18 2.75 44.42
CA GLU A 31 30.92 2.12 43.33
C GLU A 31 29.98 1.53 42.26
N GLU A 32 29.99 2.23 41.12
CA GLU A 32 29.73 1.79 39.75
C GLU A 32 28.32 1.31 39.31
N ARG A 33 27.89 1.88 38.17
CA ARG A 33 26.74 1.43 37.38
C ARG A 33 27.06 0.09 36.72
N GLU A 34 26.42 -0.99 37.15
CA GLU A 34 26.24 -2.13 36.25
C GLU A 34 25.13 -1.81 35.23
N LEU A 35 25.50 -1.84 33.95
CA LEU A 35 24.57 -1.70 32.84
C LEU A 35 23.93 -3.08 32.61
N GLU A 36 22.64 -3.23 32.94
CA GLU A 36 21.93 -4.51 32.74
C GLU A 36 22.08 -4.99 31.28
N ALA A 37 22.47 -6.26 31.13
CA ALA A 37 22.69 -6.87 29.83
C ALA A 37 21.40 -6.91 28.99
N PRO A 38 21.48 -6.74 27.65
CA PRO A 38 20.29 -6.85 26.81
C PRO A 38 19.65 -8.23 26.92
N PRO A 39 18.31 -8.33 26.82
CA PRO A 39 17.61 -9.61 26.96
C PRO A 39 18.05 -10.60 25.88
N ALA A 40 18.13 -11.88 26.26
CA ALA A 40 18.66 -12.95 25.41
C ALA A 40 17.96 -13.04 24.05
N GLU A 41 18.76 -13.31 23.00
CA GLU A 41 18.29 -13.35 21.62
C GLU A 41 17.15 -14.35 21.41
N VAL A 42 16.00 -13.86 20.93
CA VAL A 42 14.89 -14.70 20.50
C VAL A 42 15.28 -15.42 19.20
N SER A 43 15.77 -16.65 19.35
CA SER A 43 16.16 -17.51 18.24
C SER A 43 14.93 -17.97 17.44
N ILE A 44 14.58 -17.22 16.39
CA ILE A 44 13.55 -17.63 15.42
C ILE A 44 14.11 -18.81 14.61
N GLN A 45 13.71 -20.03 14.98
CA GLN A 45 14.03 -21.21 14.18
C GLN A 45 13.21 -21.19 12.89
N ILE A 46 13.85 -20.83 11.78
CA ILE A 46 13.28 -20.94 10.44
C ILE A 46 13.22 -22.43 10.10
N ILE A 47 12.06 -23.05 10.32
CA ILE A 47 11.78 -24.42 9.86
C ILE A 47 11.72 -24.38 8.32
N PRO A 48 12.62 -25.08 7.60
CA PRO A 48 12.56 -25.12 6.15
C PRO A 48 11.30 -25.86 5.71
N SER A 49 10.46 -25.20 4.92
CA SER A 49 9.21 -25.80 4.42
C SER A 49 9.52 -26.98 3.49
N PRO A 50 8.96 -28.17 3.72
CA PRO A 50 9.26 -29.32 2.89
C PRO A 50 8.57 -29.25 1.52
N THR A 51 9.36 -29.43 0.46
CA THR A 51 8.94 -29.60 -0.94
C THR A 51 8.32 -28.37 -1.61
N GLU A 52 8.47 -28.30 -2.93
CA GLU A 52 7.95 -27.22 -3.78
C GLU A 52 6.43 -27.11 -3.65
N SER A 53 5.96 -26.15 -2.86
CA SER A 53 4.59 -25.67 -3.02
C SER A 53 4.44 -25.14 -4.45
N PRO A 54 3.35 -25.45 -5.17
CA PRO A 54 3.10 -24.77 -6.44
C PRO A 54 3.12 -23.27 -6.16
N VAL A 55 3.98 -22.54 -6.89
CA VAL A 55 4.27 -21.11 -6.66
C VAL A 55 2.96 -20.41 -6.33
N ARG A 56 2.77 -20.00 -5.06
CA ARG A 56 1.51 -19.41 -4.60
C ARG A 56 1.18 -18.29 -5.57
N ARG A 57 0.14 -18.48 -6.41
CA ARG A 57 -0.27 -17.46 -7.39
C ARG A 57 -0.45 -16.18 -6.61
N ARG A 58 0.32 -15.15 -6.96
CA ARG A 58 0.30 -13.85 -6.27
C ARG A 58 -1.09 -13.25 -6.47
N ARG A 59 -1.99 -13.44 -5.51
CA ARG A 59 -3.33 -12.86 -5.56
C ARG A 59 -3.32 -11.45 -4.99
N ILE A 60 -4.13 -10.60 -5.59
CA ILE A 60 -4.49 -9.29 -5.09
C ILE A 60 -5.68 -9.55 -4.16
N HIS A 61 -5.41 -9.59 -2.85
CA HIS A 61 -6.42 -9.93 -1.86
C HIS A 61 -7.23 -8.71 -1.43
N LYS A 62 -8.53 -8.88 -1.18
CA LYS A 62 -9.27 -7.90 -0.37
C LYS A 62 -8.73 -7.90 1.06
N VAL A 63 -8.84 -6.75 1.71
CA VAL A 63 -8.57 -6.57 3.13
C VAL A 63 -9.57 -7.43 3.92
N PRO A 64 -9.10 -8.37 4.77
CA PRO A 64 -10.00 -9.24 5.53
C PRO A 64 -11.06 -8.46 6.32
N ARG A 65 -12.31 -8.93 6.28
CA ARG A 65 -13.45 -8.28 6.96
C ARG A 65 -13.14 -7.84 8.41
N PRO A 66 -12.44 -8.61 9.27
CA PRO A 66 -12.12 -8.18 10.63
C PRO A 66 -11.30 -6.87 10.72
N LEU A 67 -10.46 -6.57 9.72
CA LEU A 67 -9.72 -5.30 9.67
C LEU A 67 -10.62 -4.15 9.21
N ARG A 68 -11.58 -4.42 8.30
CA ARG A 68 -12.53 -3.42 7.79
C ARG A 68 -13.61 -3.02 8.81
N MET A 69 -14.00 -3.91 9.72
CA MET A 69 -15.15 -3.74 10.65
C MET A 69 -15.21 -2.40 11.38
N ASN A 70 -14.07 -1.81 11.75
CA ASN A 70 -14.01 -0.57 12.51
C ASN A 70 -13.55 0.65 11.70
N ASN A 71 -13.11 0.46 10.44
CA ASN A 71 -12.40 1.48 9.65
C ASN A 71 -12.61 1.30 8.12
N GLU A 72 -13.82 0.95 7.68
CA GLU A 72 -14.08 0.54 6.29
C GLU A 72 -13.58 1.57 5.24
N HIS A 73 -13.81 2.86 5.48
CA HIS A 73 -13.39 3.94 4.57
C HIS A 73 -11.87 4.09 4.43
N VAL A 74 -11.07 3.55 5.35
CA VAL A 74 -9.59 3.61 5.27
C VAL A 74 -9.06 2.67 4.17
N TYR A 75 -9.83 1.63 3.82
CA TYR A 75 -9.46 0.60 2.85
C TYR A 75 -10.09 0.77 1.47
N ASP A 76 -10.94 1.79 1.27
CA ASP A 76 -11.46 2.16 -0.04
C ASP A 76 -10.67 3.31 -0.70
N PRO A 77 -10.45 3.29 -2.03
CA PRO A 77 -9.93 4.42 -2.78
C PRO A 77 -10.95 5.55 -2.90
N VAL A 78 -10.47 6.79 -3.04
CA VAL A 78 -11.27 8.02 -3.02
C VAL A 78 -11.47 8.60 -4.43
N VAL A 79 -10.42 8.60 -5.27
CA VAL A 79 -10.41 9.23 -6.61
C VAL A 79 -9.93 8.30 -7.73
N LEU A 80 -9.13 7.26 -7.42
CA LEU A 80 -8.57 6.34 -8.41
C LEU A 80 -8.97 4.89 -8.10
N SER A 81 -9.78 4.28 -8.97
CA SER A 81 -9.93 2.80 -9.03
C SER A 81 -8.89 2.21 -9.98
N LEU A 82 -8.31 1.05 -9.66
CA LEU A 82 -7.48 0.22 -10.54
C LEU A 82 -7.92 -1.24 -10.39
N GLY A 83 -8.19 -1.90 -11.52
CA GLY A 83 -8.76 -3.24 -11.53
C GLY A 83 -10.22 -3.27 -11.06
N PRO A 84 -10.77 -4.49 -10.84
CA PRO A 84 -12.20 -4.71 -10.73
C PRO A 84 -12.80 -4.32 -9.37
N TYR A 85 -12.05 -4.40 -8.26
CA TYR A 85 -12.60 -4.31 -6.90
C TYR A 85 -13.37 -3.02 -6.57
N HIS A 86 -13.04 -1.91 -7.23
CA HIS A 86 -13.71 -0.63 -7.05
C HIS A 86 -14.21 -0.05 -8.39
N HIS A 87 -14.31 -0.87 -9.44
CA HIS A 87 -14.68 -0.38 -10.77
C HIS A 87 -16.11 0.21 -10.79
N GLY A 88 -16.37 1.12 -11.74
CA GLY A 88 -17.71 1.65 -12.01
C GLY A 88 -18.30 2.62 -10.97
N ARG A 89 -17.66 2.85 -9.81
CA ARG A 89 -18.22 3.77 -8.80
C ARG A 89 -18.14 5.25 -9.27
N PRO A 90 -19.21 6.06 -9.12
CA PRO A 90 -19.27 7.40 -9.71
C PRO A 90 -18.17 8.38 -9.29
N GLN A 91 -17.61 8.26 -8.08
CA GLN A 91 -16.58 9.17 -7.58
C GLN A 91 -15.27 9.13 -8.39
N PHE A 92 -15.06 8.10 -9.22
CA PHE A 92 -13.85 7.94 -10.02
C PHE A 92 -13.94 8.55 -11.43
N SER A 93 -15.11 9.10 -11.82
CA SER A 93 -15.39 9.54 -13.20
C SER A 93 -14.31 10.43 -13.80
N GLN A 94 -13.90 11.49 -13.10
CA GLN A 94 -12.91 12.46 -13.57
C GLN A 94 -11.54 11.81 -13.84
N VAL A 95 -11.11 10.87 -12.99
CA VAL A 95 -9.85 10.15 -13.22
C VAL A 95 -10.01 9.13 -14.35
N GLN A 96 -11.17 8.47 -14.49
CA GLN A 96 -11.43 7.55 -15.61
C GLN A 96 -11.44 8.27 -16.97
N GLU A 97 -12.00 9.48 -17.06
CA GLU A 97 -11.91 10.34 -18.24
C GLU A 97 -10.44 10.65 -18.58
N PHE A 98 -9.63 11.03 -17.58
CA PHE A 98 -8.20 11.26 -17.77
C PHE A 98 -7.45 9.99 -18.23
N LYS A 99 -7.80 8.79 -17.73
CA LYS A 99 -7.20 7.54 -18.24
C LYS A 99 -7.47 7.33 -19.72
N ALA A 100 -8.65 7.72 -20.22
CA ALA A 100 -8.97 7.61 -21.64
C ALA A 100 -8.05 8.53 -22.50
N GLU A 101 -7.74 9.73 -22.01
CA GLU A 101 -6.71 10.58 -22.64
C GLU A 101 -5.34 9.90 -22.62
N ILE A 102 -4.93 9.33 -21.48
CA ILE A 102 -3.64 8.66 -21.33
C ILE A 102 -3.52 7.45 -22.26
N LEU A 103 -4.58 6.65 -22.42
CA LEU A 103 -4.63 5.57 -23.41
C LEU A 103 -4.43 6.11 -24.83
N ASN A 104 -5.08 7.22 -25.20
CA ASN A 104 -4.91 7.82 -26.53
C ASN A 104 -3.46 8.32 -26.77
N ARG A 105 -2.81 8.90 -25.75
CA ARG A 105 -1.38 9.28 -25.80
C ARG A 105 -0.49 8.05 -25.94
N PHE A 106 -0.68 7.04 -25.08
CA PHE A 106 0.05 5.78 -25.10
C PHE A 106 0.00 5.10 -26.49
N LEU A 107 -1.17 5.09 -27.14
CA LEU A 107 -1.37 4.52 -28.46
C LEU A 107 -0.72 5.34 -29.58
N SER A 108 -0.81 6.67 -29.52
CA SER A 108 -0.14 7.58 -30.46
C SER A 108 1.37 7.35 -30.46
N ASP A 109 1.95 7.25 -29.26
CA ASP A 109 3.37 6.96 -29.02
C ASP A 109 3.75 5.48 -29.25
N SER A 110 2.81 4.64 -29.70
CA SER A 110 3.03 3.21 -29.98
C SER A 110 2.86 2.85 -31.46
N ALA A 111 2.63 3.83 -32.33
CA ALA A 111 2.42 3.64 -33.76
C ALA A 111 3.52 2.74 -34.38
N PRO A 112 3.15 1.75 -35.23
CA PRO A 112 1.83 1.53 -35.82
C PRO A 112 0.86 0.65 -34.98
N LYS A 113 1.17 0.32 -33.72
CA LYS A 113 0.33 -0.55 -32.87
C LYS A 113 -0.90 0.22 -32.38
N ASN A 114 -2.09 -0.33 -32.62
CA ASN A 114 -3.37 0.29 -32.24
C ASN A 114 -3.97 -0.34 -30.97
N LYS A 115 -5.13 0.19 -30.50
CA LYS A 115 -5.83 -0.34 -29.30
C LYS A 115 -6.07 -1.85 -29.39
N GLY A 116 -6.56 -2.34 -30.54
CA GLY A 116 -6.85 -3.76 -30.77
C GLY A 116 -5.64 -4.67 -30.59
N PHE A 117 -4.44 -4.23 -30.99
CA PHE A 117 -3.21 -5.00 -30.81
C PHE A 117 -2.90 -5.26 -29.32
N PHE A 118 -2.94 -4.21 -28.49
CA PHE A 118 -2.67 -4.34 -27.05
C PHE A 118 -3.82 -5.03 -26.29
N TYR A 119 -5.06 -4.69 -26.64
CA TYR A 119 -6.27 -5.32 -26.11
C TYR A 119 -6.26 -6.84 -26.33
N ASN A 120 -6.01 -7.31 -27.56
CA ASN A 120 -5.97 -8.75 -27.85
C ASN A 120 -4.89 -9.48 -27.03
N LYS A 121 -3.72 -8.84 -26.81
CA LYS A 121 -2.63 -9.41 -26.01
C LYS A 121 -2.96 -9.54 -24.51
N ILE A 122 -3.89 -8.72 -24.01
CA ILE A 122 -4.45 -8.83 -22.65
C ILE A 122 -5.55 -9.91 -22.64
N LEU A 123 -6.45 -9.89 -23.61
CA LEU A 123 -7.56 -10.86 -23.75
C LEU A 123 -7.05 -12.31 -23.90
N GLU A 124 -5.95 -12.52 -24.63
CA GLU A 124 -5.23 -13.81 -24.74
C GLU A 124 -4.80 -14.41 -23.39
N ARG A 125 -4.79 -13.62 -22.30
CA ARG A 125 -4.39 -14.04 -20.94
C ARG A 125 -5.44 -13.70 -19.89
N ILE A 126 -6.71 -13.58 -20.28
CA ILE A 126 -7.79 -13.13 -19.37
C ILE A 126 -8.03 -14.08 -18.19
N ASP A 127 -7.91 -15.40 -18.39
CA ASP A 127 -7.98 -16.40 -17.31
C ASP A 127 -6.87 -16.21 -16.27
N GLU A 128 -5.67 -15.84 -16.73
CA GLU A 128 -4.56 -15.54 -15.84
C GLU A 128 -4.86 -14.30 -15.01
N ILE A 129 -5.39 -13.24 -15.62
CA ILE A 129 -5.85 -12.02 -14.93
C ILE A 129 -6.90 -12.36 -13.87
N ARG A 130 -7.94 -13.12 -14.23
CA ARG A 130 -8.98 -13.57 -13.29
C ARG A 130 -8.37 -14.32 -12.10
N SER A 131 -7.34 -15.12 -12.31
CA SER A 131 -6.67 -15.89 -11.25
C SER A 131 -5.94 -15.05 -10.17
N TYR A 132 -5.70 -13.76 -10.43
CA TYR A 132 -5.16 -12.81 -9.44
C TYR A 132 -6.22 -12.33 -8.45
N TYR A 133 -7.50 -12.37 -8.79
CA TYR A 133 -8.58 -11.78 -8.01
C TYR A 133 -9.45 -12.84 -7.31
N GLU A 134 -10.36 -12.37 -6.46
CA GLU A 134 -11.49 -13.18 -5.99
C GLU A 134 -12.51 -13.36 -7.12
N GLU A 135 -13.08 -14.57 -7.25
CA GLU A 135 -14.00 -14.92 -8.34
C GLU A 135 -15.20 -13.97 -8.39
N GLU A 136 -15.80 -13.69 -7.22
CA GLU A 136 -16.90 -12.74 -7.01
C GLU A 136 -16.63 -11.34 -7.58
N SER A 137 -15.37 -10.88 -7.60
CA SER A 137 -15.02 -9.55 -8.12
C SER A 137 -14.82 -9.49 -9.63
N THR A 138 -14.63 -10.62 -10.31
CA THR A 138 -14.47 -10.64 -11.76
C THR A 138 -15.66 -11.26 -12.49
N GLY A 139 -16.51 -12.00 -11.78
CA GLY A 139 -17.67 -12.72 -12.35
C GLY A 139 -18.74 -11.84 -12.98
N GLU A 140 -18.82 -10.55 -12.62
CA GLU A 140 -19.75 -9.59 -13.25
C GLU A 140 -19.25 -9.02 -14.59
N PHE A 141 -17.95 -9.14 -14.88
CA PHE A 141 -17.34 -8.63 -16.11
C PHE A 141 -17.23 -9.74 -17.16
N SER A 142 -17.62 -9.43 -18.41
CA SER A 142 -17.20 -10.25 -19.55
C SER A 142 -15.68 -10.16 -19.75
N ASP A 143 -15.11 -11.10 -20.49
CA ASP A 143 -13.67 -11.11 -20.77
C ASP A 143 -13.24 -9.85 -21.54
N GLU A 144 -14.10 -9.34 -22.43
CA GLU A 144 -13.89 -8.09 -23.16
C GLU A 144 -13.88 -6.88 -22.23
N ALA A 145 -14.86 -6.78 -21.33
CA ALA A 145 -14.97 -5.67 -20.39
C ALA A 145 -13.78 -5.65 -19.40
N LEU A 146 -13.37 -6.82 -18.92
CA LEU A 146 -12.21 -6.96 -18.04
C LEU A 146 -10.89 -6.67 -18.79
N ALA A 147 -10.75 -7.11 -20.05
CA ALA A 147 -9.56 -6.79 -20.86
C ALA A 147 -9.47 -5.30 -21.20
N GLU A 148 -10.59 -4.63 -21.48
CA GLU A 148 -10.63 -3.18 -21.69
C GLU A 148 -10.27 -2.40 -20.43
N MET A 149 -10.82 -2.78 -19.28
CA MET A 149 -10.49 -2.21 -17.97
C MET A 149 -8.99 -2.33 -17.68
N ILE A 150 -8.42 -3.54 -17.81
CA ILE A 150 -7.01 -3.79 -17.52
C ILE A 150 -6.09 -3.07 -18.51
N LEU A 151 -6.48 -2.92 -19.78
CA LEU A 151 -5.72 -2.11 -20.74
C LEU A 151 -5.68 -0.64 -20.31
N LEU A 152 -6.83 -0.06 -19.96
CA LEU A 152 -6.97 1.33 -19.55
C LEU A 152 -6.14 1.60 -18.27
N ASP A 153 -6.28 0.73 -17.27
CA ASP A 153 -5.62 0.83 -15.98
C ASP A 153 -4.10 0.59 -16.07
N ALA A 154 -3.66 -0.32 -16.93
CA ALA A 154 -2.23 -0.57 -17.15
C ALA A 154 -1.56 0.57 -17.95
N CYS A 155 -2.22 1.12 -18.97
CA CYS A 155 -1.72 2.31 -19.67
C CYS A 155 -1.64 3.52 -18.74
N PHE A 156 -2.67 3.75 -17.91
CA PHE A 156 -2.63 4.79 -16.89
C PHE A 156 -1.52 4.53 -15.85
N THR A 157 -1.33 3.29 -15.41
CA THR A 157 -0.27 2.94 -14.47
C THR A 157 1.12 3.22 -15.06
N ILE A 158 1.37 2.86 -16.32
CA ILE A 158 2.64 3.17 -17.00
C ILE A 158 2.91 4.67 -17.00
N TYR A 159 1.92 5.48 -17.39
CA TYR A 159 2.02 6.93 -17.33
C TYR A 159 2.27 7.42 -15.89
N TYR A 160 1.53 6.88 -14.92
CA TYR A 160 1.67 7.24 -13.51
C TYR A 160 3.09 7.00 -12.97
N LEU A 161 3.74 5.93 -13.42
CA LEU A 161 5.12 5.59 -13.04
C LEU A 161 6.20 6.35 -13.84
N GLN A 162 5.84 7.03 -14.92
CA GLN A 162 6.74 7.83 -15.77
C GLN A 162 6.68 9.33 -15.49
N SER A 163 5.53 9.82 -15.00
CA SER A 163 5.26 11.25 -14.82
C SER A 163 5.79 11.83 -13.51
N ASP A 164 6.16 13.12 -13.54
CA ASP A 164 6.43 13.90 -12.33
C ASP A 164 5.09 14.33 -11.70
N TYR A 165 5.06 14.64 -10.41
CA TYR A 165 3.87 15.10 -9.68
C TYR A 165 3.18 16.32 -10.33
N LYS A 166 3.91 17.08 -11.15
CA LYS A 166 3.40 18.24 -11.88
C LYS A 166 2.46 17.87 -13.03
N ASP A 167 2.56 16.67 -13.59
CA ASP A 167 1.80 16.26 -14.78
C ASP A 167 0.30 16.03 -14.47
N TYR A 168 -0.06 15.90 -13.19
CA TYR A 168 -1.44 15.80 -12.70
C TYR A 168 -2.05 17.15 -12.28
N HIS A 169 -1.35 18.28 -12.45
CA HIS A 169 -1.89 19.59 -12.06
C HIS A 169 -3.20 19.95 -12.77
N SER A 170 -3.46 19.39 -13.96
CA SER A 170 -4.73 19.51 -14.68
C SER A 170 -5.92 18.90 -13.92
N LEU A 171 -5.70 17.87 -13.10
CA LEU A 171 -6.70 17.30 -12.19
C LEU A 171 -6.79 18.04 -10.86
N GLY A 172 -5.80 18.88 -10.54
CA GLY A 172 -5.72 19.63 -9.28
C GLY A 172 -4.97 18.88 -8.17
N ILE A 173 -4.30 19.66 -7.31
CA ILE A 173 -3.36 19.18 -6.27
C ILE A 173 -4.04 18.18 -5.32
N SER A 174 -5.29 18.43 -4.92
CA SER A 174 -6.03 17.55 -4.01
C SER A 174 -6.26 16.16 -4.63
N ILE A 175 -6.61 16.09 -5.91
CA ILE A 175 -6.84 14.82 -6.62
C ILE A 175 -5.52 14.08 -6.83
N ALA A 176 -4.44 14.77 -7.20
CA ALA A 176 -3.11 14.16 -7.28
C ALA A 176 -2.65 13.55 -5.92
N SER A 177 -2.99 14.21 -4.81
CA SER A 177 -2.68 13.73 -3.46
C SER A 177 -3.47 12.46 -3.10
N PHE A 178 -4.78 12.43 -3.36
CA PHE A 178 -5.60 11.23 -3.13
C PHE A 178 -5.23 10.10 -4.10
N MET A 179 -4.91 10.41 -5.35
CA MET A 179 -4.44 9.45 -6.35
C MET A 179 -3.16 8.74 -5.89
N SER A 180 -2.23 9.47 -5.28
CA SER A 180 -1.00 8.92 -4.72
C SER A 180 -1.25 7.93 -3.58
N ARG A 181 -2.22 8.23 -2.69
CA ARG A 181 -2.70 7.28 -1.67
C ARG A 181 -3.32 6.05 -2.34
N ASP A 182 -4.29 6.27 -3.21
CA ASP A 182 -5.11 5.23 -3.81
C ASP A 182 -4.27 4.24 -4.63
N PHE A 183 -3.26 4.71 -5.36
CA PHE A 183 -2.32 3.90 -6.13
C PHE A 183 -1.55 2.89 -5.26
N LEU A 184 -1.32 3.20 -3.98
CA LEU A 184 -0.60 2.33 -3.03
C LEU A 184 -1.52 1.36 -2.27
N MET A 185 -2.84 1.40 -2.48
CA MET A 185 -3.79 0.55 -1.74
C MET A 185 -3.79 -0.89 -2.25
N LEU A 186 -3.98 -1.84 -1.32
CA LEU A 186 -3.95 -3.28 -1.62
C LEU A 186 -5.09 -3.74 -2.53
N GLU A 187 -6.30 -3.20 -2.31
CA GLU A 187 -7.50 -3.51 -3.12
C GLU A 187 -7.54 -2.76 -4.46
N ASN A 188 -6.51 -1.94 -4.74
CA ASN A 188 -6.50 -1.03 -5.88
C ASN A 188 -5.29 -1.30 -6.79
N GLN A 189 -5.13 -2.57 -7.19
CA GLN A 189 -3.97 -3.05 -7.94
C GLN A 189 -4.40 -3.84 -9.17
N ILE A 190 -3.49 -3.87 -10.14
CA ILE A 190 -3.53 -4.75 -11.31
C ILE A 190 -2.32 -5.69 -11.31
N PRO A 191 -2.36 -6.84 -12.00
CA PRO A 191 -1.24 -7.77 -12.02
C PRO A 191 0.00 -7.13 -12.67
N MET A 192 1.11 -6.97 -11.94
CA MET A 192 2.33 -6.29 -12.44
C MET A 192 2.85 -6.79 -13.81
N TRP A 193 2.56 -8.04 -14.17
CA TRP A 193 2.93 -8.57 -15.49
C TRP A 193 2.17 -7.91 -16.65
N THR A 194 0.99 -7.31 -16.45
CA THR A 194 0.25 -6.60 -17.52
C THR A 194 0.97 -5.31 -17.89
N ILE A 195 1.48 -4.58 -16.89
CA ILE A 195 2.36 -3.41 -17.06
C ILE A 195 3.59 -3.81 -17.86
N ARG A 196 4.27 -4.91 -17.47
CA ARG A 196 5.45 -5.42 -18.19
C ARG A 196 5.13 -5.84 -19.62
N LEU A 197 4.02 -6.54 -19.84
CA LEU A 197 3.54 -6.92 -21.16
C LEU A 197 3.36 -5.68 -22.06
N LEU A 198 2.69 -4.63 -21.58
CA LEU A 198 2.47 -3.42 -22.37
C LEU A 198 3.77 -2.63 -22.64
N ILE A 199 4.67 -2.55 -21.68
CA ILE A 199 6.01 -1.95 -21.82
C ILE A 199 6.84 -2.70 -22.88
N ASP A 200 6.93 -4.03 -22.78
CA ASP A 200 7.63 -4.89 -23.74
C ASP A 200 7.03 -4.79 -25.14
N LEU A 201 5.69 -4.78 -25.24
CA LEU A 201 4.97 -4.62 -26.51
C LEU A 201 5.18 -3.22 -27.11
N LYS A 202 5.33 -2.17 -26.31
CA LYS A 202 5.57 -0.80 -26.77
C LYS A 202 7.00 -0.62 -27.25
N TYR A 203 7.99 -0.85 -26.40
CA TYR A 203 9.39 -0.48 -26.63
C TYR A 203 10.29 -1.63 -27.10
N GLY A 204 9.85 -2.89 -26.95
CA GLY A 204 10.68 -4.08 -27.10
C GLY A 204 11.32 -4.51 -25.78
N LYS A 205 11.50 -5.83 -25.58
CA LYS A 205 11.90 -6.43 -24.29
C LYS A 205 13.14 -5.79 -23.65
N ASP A 206 14.22 -5.60 -24.41
CA ASP A 206 15.47 -5.06 -23.86
C ASP A 206 15.31 -3.65 -23.28
N LYS A 207 14.49 -2.82 -23.94
CA LYS A 207 14.11 -1.48 -23.44
C LYS A 207 13.11 -1.56 -22.30
N GLY A 208 12.25 -2.59 -22.29
CA GLY A 208 11.33 -2.86 -21.19
C GLY A 208 12.06 -3.20 -19.89
N GLU A 209 13.00 -4.15 -19.93
CA GLU A 209 13.85 -4.47 -18.77
C GLU A 209 14.61 -3.23 -18.27
N ALA A 210 15.20 -2.44 -19.18
CA ALA A 210 15.89 -1.20 -18.82
C ALA A 210 14.95 -0.21 -18.09
N TRP A 211 13.72 -0.02 -18.59
CA TRP A 211 12.71 0.84 -17.97
C TRP A 211 12.33 0.37 -16.56
N PHE A 212 12.14 -0.94 -16.35
CA PHE A 212 11.88 -1.47 -15.00
C PHE A 212 13.09 -1.33 -14.07
N CYS A 213 14.31 -1.54 -14.56
CA CYS A 213 15.51 -1.34 -13.76
C CYS A 213 15.69 0.13 -13.33
N GLU A 214 15.41 1.08 -14.22
CA GLU A 214 15.43 2.52 -13.91
C GLU A 214 14.37 2.89 -12.86
N TYR A 215 13.13 2.44 -13.06
CA TYR A 215 12.03 2.66 -12.11
C TYR A 215 12.29 2.06 -10.72
N LEU A 216 12.77 0.81 -10.64
CA LEU A 216 13.11 0.19 -9.37
C LEU A 216 14.30 0.90 -8.70
N SER A 217 15.26 1.39 -9.48
CA SER A 217 16.39 2.17 -8.95
C SER A 217 15.92 3.50 -8.34
N SER A 218 15.02 4.23 -9.01
CA SER A 218 14.51 5.51 -8.51
C SER A 218 13.75 5.34 -7.17
N LEU A 219 12.94 4.28 -7.04
CA LEU A 219 12.32 3.92 -5.76
C LEU A 219 13.35 3.67 -4.64
N THR A 220 14.42 2.91 -4.92
CA THR A 220 15.44 2.61 -3.89
C THR A 220 16.29 3.81 -3.48
N LEU A 221 16.45 4.78 -4.37
CA LEU A 221 17.15 6.04 -4.09
C LEU A 221 16.24 7.03 -3.33
N GLY A 222 14.95 7.10 -3.67
CA GLY A 222 13.97 7.93 -2.96
C GLY A 222 13.72 7.49 -1.52
N LEU A 223 13.98 6.22 -1.18
CA LEU A 223 13.90 5.67 0.19
C LEU A 223 15.18 5.89 1.03
N ARG A 224 16.16 6.64 0.53
CA ARG A 224 17.42 7.00 1.24
C ARG A 224 17.60 8.50 1.47
N GLY A 225 16.57 9.31 1.21
CA GLY A 225 16.51 10.75 1.48
C GLY A 225 15.86 11.09 2.81
#